data_AF-A0A965FQ33-F1
#
_entry.id   AF-A0A965FQ33-F1
#
_cell.length_a   1.000
_cell.length_b   1.000
_cell.length_c   1.000
_cell.angle_alpha   90.00
_cell.angle_beta   90.00
_cell.angle_gamma   90.00
#
_symmetry.space_group_name_H-M   'P 1'
#
loop_
_entity.id
_entity.type
_entity.pdbx_description
1 polymer ?
#
loop_
_entity_poly.entity_id
_entity_poly.type
_entity_poly.pdbx_seq_one_letter_code
_entity_poly.pdbx_strand_id
1 'polypeptide(L)'
;TKDARPRKKPAQSEQGQDFKLVNRITTFHTSEEVMRHLPDILGRAMARCWIDKAFQSEFELDPKYVLSRYGVHLSENVKIEMETEGVTRPKIVVNEIGKLGGKTRLIYSQLVMMSGK
;
A
#
# COMPACT_ATOMS: atom_id res chain seq x y z
N THR A 1 -51.00 12.58 -16.88
CA THR A 1 -50.16 11.55 -17.52
C THR A 1 -48.76 11.68 -16.96
N LYS A 2 -48.25 10.61 -16.36
CA LYS A 2 -46.96 10.52 -15.66
C LYS A 2 -45.82 10.43 -16.67
N ASP A 3 -44.80 11.27 -16.54
CA ASP A 3 -43.46 10.99 -17.10
C ASP A 3 -42.38 11.60 -16.19
N ALA A 4 -42.16 10.95 -15.05
CA ALA A 4 -40.99 11.18 -14.22
C ALA A 4 -39.89 10.22 -14.69
N ARG A 5 -38.95 10.74 -15.49
CA ARG A 5 -37.71 10.05 -15.85
C ARG A 5 -37.01 9.57 -14.57
N PRO A 6 -36.56 8.30 -14.48
CA PRO A 6 -35.82 7.86 -13.31
C PRO A 6 -34.49 8.61 -13.29
N ARG A 7 -34.26 9.40 -12.24
CA ARG A 7 -32.95 9.97 -11.96
C ARG A 7 -32.00 8.79 -11.82
N LYS A 8 -31.00 8.68 -12.71
CA LYS A 8 -29.89 7.74 -12.55
C LYS A 8 -29.34 7.93 -11.14
N LYS A 9 -29.47 6.90 -10.30
CA LYS A 9 -28.79 6.85 -9.00
C LYS A 9 -27.30 7.08 -9.26
N PRO A 10 -26.60 7.94 -8.50
CA PRO A 10 -25.16 8.04 -8.61
C PRO A 10 -24.60 6.63 -8.44
N ALA A 11 -23.64 6.26 -9.31
CA ALA A 11 -22.99 4.97 -9.31
C ALA A 11 -22.58 4.65 -7.86
N GLN A 12 -23.27 3.68 -7.29
CA GLN A 12 -23.01 3.17 -5.97
C GLN A 12 -21.60 2.58 -6.10
N SER A 13 -20.61 3.28 -5.55
CA SER A 13 -19.26 2.76 -5.45
C SER A 13 -19.37 1.38 -4.81
N GLU A 14 -18.63 0.41 -5.34
CA GLU A 14 -18.50 -0.94 -4.74
C GLU A 14 -17.72 -0.88 -3.40
N GLN A 15 -18.01 0.12 -2.56
CA GLN A 15 -17.56 0.25 -1.19
C GLN A 15 -18.43 -0.65 -0.32
N GLY A 16 -18.19 -1.96 -0.40
CA GLY A 16 -18.91 -2.95 0.40
C GLY A 16 -18.14 -4.24 0.65
N GLN A 17 -16.87 -4.31 0.25
CA GLN A 17 -15.94 -5.30 0.81
C GLN A 17 -14.96 -4.55 1.69
N ASP A 18 -14.93 -4.91 2.98
CA ASP A 18 -13.87 -4.48 3.90
C ASP A 18 -12.53 -4.83 3.25
N PHE A 19 -11.83 -3.83 2.73
CA PHE A 19 -10.53 -4.04 2.11
C PHE A 19 -9.53 -4.46 3.18
N LYS A 20 -8.90 -5.63 2.98
CA LYS A 20 -7.93 -6.20 3.93
C LYS A 20 -6.58 -6.38 3.24
N LEU A 21 -5.52 -5.91 3.89
CA LEU A 21 -4.15 -6.21 3.47
C LEU A 21 -3.67 -7.58 3.96
N VAL A 22 -4.21 -8.02 5.10
CA VAL A 22 -3.90 -9.29 5.76
C VAL A 22 -5.16 -9.89 6.39
N ASN A 23 -5.22 -11.22 6.51
CA ASN A 23 -6.36 -11.92 7.11
C ASN A 23 -6.37 -11.88 8.64
N ARG A 24 -5.21 -11.64 9.25
CA ARG A 24 -5.00 -11.52 10.70
C ARG A 24 -3.94 -10.46 10.96
N ILE A 25 -3.99 -9.86 12.17
CA ILE A 25 -2.93 -8.96 12.63
C ILE A 25 -1.59 -9.69 12.49
N THR A 26 -0.65 -9.05 11.81
CA THR A 26 0.66 -9.61 11.44
C THR A 26 1.73 -8.62 11.87
N THR A 27 2.65 -9.09 12.71
CA THR A 27 3.78 -8.30 13.21
C THR A 27 5.07 -8.92 12.71
N PHE A 28 5.95 -8.09 12.15
CA PHE A 28 7.29 -8.51 11.72
C PHE A 28 8.33 -7.98 12.69
N HIS A 29 9.15 -8.88 13.21
CA HIS A 29 10.20 -8.60 14.19
C HIS A 29 11.60 -8.64 13.58
N THR A 30 11.77 -9.34 12.46
CA THR A 30 13.06 -9.53 11.80
C THR A 30 13.05 -9.07 10.35
N SER A 31 14.23 -8.68 9.85
CA SER A 31 14.42 -8.31 8.45
C SER A 31 14.13 -9.48 7.50
N GLU A 32 14.35 -10.73 7.93
CA GLU A 32 14.02 -11.93 7.15
C GLU A 32 12.50 -12.07 6.94
N GLU A 33 11.70 -11.89 8.00
CA GLU A 33 10.24 -11.90 7.89
C GLU A 33 9.73 -10.77 7.00
N VAL A 34 10.31 -9.57 7.14
CA VAL A 34 10.01 -8.42 6.28
C VAL A 34 10.27 -8.77 4.83
N MET A 35 11.46 -9.26 4.49
CA MET A 35 11.82 -9.62 3.11
C MET A 35 10.95 -10.74 2.55
N ARG A 36 10.54 -11.70 3.38
CA ARG A 36 9.73 -12.85 2.95
C ARG A 36 8.26 -12.50 2.71
N HIS A 37 7.65 -11.65 3.54
CA HIS A 37 6.19 -11.48 3.59
C HIS A 37 5.70 -10.09 3.20
N LEU A 38 6.47 -9.04 3.49
CA LEU A 38 6.06 -7.68 3.21
C LEU A 38 5.87 -7.37 1.71
N PRO A 39 6.63 -7.95 0.75
CA PRO A 39 6.43 -7.66 -0.68
C PRO A 39 5.01 -7.93 -1.17
N ASP A 40 4.40 -9.04 -0.74
CA ASP A 40 3.05 -9.43 -1.12
C ASP A 40 1.98 -8.49 -0.53
N ILE A 41 2.16 -8.06 0.72
CA ILE A 41 1.31 -7.06 1.38
C ILE A 41 1.40 -5.70 0.66
N LEU A 42 2.63 -5.26 0.35
CA LEU A 42 2.85 -4.02 -0.39
C LEU A 42 2.26 -4.09 -1.79
N GLY A 43 2.29 -5.26 -2.45
CA GLY A 43 1.60 -5.51 -3.72
C GLY A 43 0.11 -5.17 -3.65
N ARG A 44 -0.60 -5.68 -2.63
CA ARG A 44 -2.02 -5.36 -2.39
C ARG A 44 -2.25 -3.89 -2.06
N ALA A 45 -1.42 -3.30 -1.20
CA ALA A 45 -1.54 -1.89 -0.82
C ALA A 45 -1.38 -0.97 -2.04
N MET A 46 -0.39 -1.24 -2.88
CA MET A 46 -0.19 -0.44 -4.08
C MET A 46 -1.30 -0.63 -5.12
N ALA A 47 -1.85 -1.84 -5.27
CA ALA A 47 -3.03 -2.06 -6.12
C ALA A 47 -4.22 -1.21 -5.64
N ARG A 48 -4.39 -1.06 -4.32
CA ARG A 48 -5.41 -0.17 -3.75
C ARG A 48 -5.14 1.30 -4.07
N CYS A 49 -3.89 1.77 -4.02
CA CYS A 49 -3.53 3.14 -4.40
C CYS A 49 -3.98 3.51 -5.83
N TRP A 50 -4.12 2.54 -6.74
CA TRP A 50 -4.56 2.84 -8.12
C TRP A 50 -6.05 3.17 -8.23
N ILE A 51 -6.89 2.57 -7.38
CA ILE A 51 -8.34 2.71 -7.44
C ILE A 51 -8.89 3.64 -6.35
N ASP A 52 -8.12 3.91 -5.31
CA ASP A 52 -8.51 4.71 -4.15
C ASP A 52 -7.49 5.82 -3.91
N LYS A 53 -7.86 7.03 -4.35
CA LYS A 53 -7.00 8.23 -4.25
C LYS A 53 -6.79 8.72 -2.83
N ALA A 54 -7.78 8.53 -1.95
CA ALA A 54 -7.62 8.89 -0.54
C ALA A 54 -6.60 7.96 0.13
N PHE A 55 -6.73 6.64 -0.11
CA PHE A 55 -5.72 5.67 0.34
C PHE A 55 -4.33 6.00 -0.22
N GLN A 56 -4.23 6.31 -1.52
CA GLN A 56 -2.95 6.69 -2.13
C GLN A 56 -2.29 7.86 -1.40
N SER A 57 -3.03 8.95 -1.17
CA SER A 57 -2.48 10.14 -0.50
C SER A 57 -2.05 9.87 0.93
N GLU A 58 -2.82 9.09 1.71
CA GLU A 58 -2.41 8.68 3.06
C GLU A 58 -1.16 7.78 3.03
N PHE A 59 -1.10 6.85 2.07
CA PHE A 59 -0.01 5.89 1.95
C PHE A 59 1.30 6.53 1.45
N GLU A 60 1.23 7.58 0.63
CA GLU A 60 2.39 8.38 0.23
C GLU A 60 2.95 9.22 1.39
N LEU A 61 2.08 9.67 2.31
CA LEU A 61 2.47 10.48 3.47
C LEU A 61 3.15 9.64 4.56
N ASP A 62 2.50 8.55 4.97
CA ASP A 62 3.04 7.64 6.00
C ASP A 62 2.62 6.19 5.74
N PRO A 63 3.35 5.46 4.88
CA PRO A 63 3.00 4.10 4.51
C PRO A 63 3.04 3.15 5.72
N LYS A 64 3.94 3.37 6.68
CA LYS A 64 4.05 2.52 7.88
C LYS A 64 2.84 2.71 8.79
N TYR A 65 2.39 3.94 8.97
CA TYR A 65 1.16 4.24 9.72
C TYR A 65 -0.06 3.62 9.04
N VAL A 66 -0.20 3.77 7.72
CA VAL A 66 -1.32 3.17 6.99
C VAL A 66 -1.30 1.64 7.14
N LEU A 67 -0.16 0.98 6.93
CA LEU A 67 -0.03 -0.48 7.13
C LEU A 67 -0.52 -0.92 8.52
N SER A 68 -0.20 -0.16 9.56
CA SER A 68 -0.63 -0.47 10.93
C SER A 68 -2.15 -0.42 11.11
N ARG A 69 -2.86 0.50 10.43
CA ARG A 69 -4.34 0.58 10.44
C ARG A 69 -4.99 -0.63 9.78
N TYR A 70 -4.28 -1.31 8.90
CA TYR A 70 -4.69 -2.55 8.24
C TYR A 70 -4.14 -3.81 8.92
N GLY A 71 -3.60 -3.69 10.15
CA GLY A 71 -3.15 -4.81 10.98
C GLY A 71 -1.75 -5.32 10.64
N VAL A 72 -0.93 -4.54 9.94
CA VAL A 72 0.47 -4.89 9.61
C VAL A 72 1.40 -4.04 10.44
N HIS A 73 2.08 -4.64 11.40
CA HIS A 73 2.99 -3.96 12.31
C HIS A 73 4.44 -4.29 11.97
N LEU A 74 5.28 -3.26 11.91
CA LEU A 74 6.69 -3.35 11.59
C LEU A 74 7.49 -2.81 12.77
N SER A 75 8.64 -3.43 13.05
CA SER A 75 9.58 -2.91 14.04
C SER A 75 9.98 -1.46 13.75
N GLU A 76 10.30 -0.69 14.80
CA GLU A 76 10.59 0.74 14.70
C GLU A 76 11.72 1.07 13.71
N ASN A 77 12.72 0.20 13.66
CA ASN A 77 13.87 0.32 12.77
C ASN A 77 13.56 0.12 11.28
N VAL A 78 12.37 -0.34 10.90
CA VAL A 78 11.98 -0.46 9.49
C VAL A 78 11.38 0.86 9.00
N LYS A 79 11.93 1.40 7.91
CA LYS A 79 11.45 2.59 7.22
C LYS A 79 10.94 2.23 5.83
N ILE A 80 9.77 2.77 5.47
CA ILE A 80 9.16 2.59 4.14
C ILE A 80 9.08 3.95 3.43
N GLU A 81 9.86 4.06 2.37
CA GLU A 81 9.95 5.12 1.35
C GLU A 81 8.94 4.92 0.20
N MET A 82 8.10 5.91 -0.16
CA MET A 82 7.55 5.98 -1.52
C MET A 82 8.36 6.97 -2.36
N GLU A 83 8.84 6.53 -3.52
CA GLU A 83 9.49 7.39 -4.50
C GLU A 83 8.54 7.60 -5.68
N THR A 84 8.06 8.84 -5.84
CA THR A 84 7.16 9.28 -6.91
C THR A 84 7.78 10.33 -7.84
N GLU A 85 8.89 10.97 -7.45
CA GLU A 85 9.52 12.04 -8.22
C GLU A 85 10.24 11.53 -9.48
N GLY A 86 9.86 12.06 -10.64
CA GLY A 86 10.55 11.82 -11.92
C GLY A 86 10.31 10.45 -12.56
N VAL A 87 9.53 9.58 -11.93
CA VAL A 87 9.19 8.24 -12.44
C VAL A 87 7.71 8.12 -12.74
N THR A 88 7.38 7.67 -13.96
CA THR A 88 6.02 7.33 -14.41
C THR A 88 5.35 6.23 -13.56
N ARG A 89 6.09 5.58 -12.66
CA ARG A 89 5.62 4.48 -11.83
C ARG A 89 6.12 4.65 -10.38
N PRO A 90 5.22 4.66 -9.38
CA PRO A 90 5.61 4.74 -7.98
C PRO A 90 6.48 3.54 -7.60
N LYS A 91 7.50 3.80 -6.79
CA LYS A 91 8.40 2.77 -6.24
C LYS A 91 8.27 2.75 -4.72
N ILE A 92 8.38 1.56 -4.15
CA ILE A 92 8.46 1.36 -2.71
C ILE A 92 9.86 0.88 -2.34
N VAL A 93 10.39 1.55 -1.34
CA VAL A 93 11.70 1.35 -0.77
C VAL A 93 11.52 0.93 0.68
N VAL A 94 12.08 -0.21 1.07
CA VAL A 94 12.09 -0.64 2.47
C VAL A 94 13.51 -0.72 2.95
N ASN A 95 13.83 0.05 3.99
CA ASN A 95 15.14 0.05 4.64
C ASN A 95 15.02 -0.39 6.10
N GLU A 96 16.05 -1.06 6.59
CA GLU A 96 16.31 -1.22 8.01
C GLU A 96 17.31 -0.15 8.47
N ILE A 97 17.03 0.49 9.59
CA ILE A 97 17.87 1.49 10.23
C ILE A 97 18.61 0.82 11.40
N GLY A 98 19.92 0.63 11.27
CA GLY A 98 20.75 0.12 12.35
C GLY A 98 20.82 1.10 13.53
N LYS A 99 21.22 0.61 14.70
CA LYS A 99 21.31 1.41 15.94
C LYS A 99 22.19 2.67 15.81
N LEU A 100 23.18 2.63 14.93
CA LEU A 100 24.11 3.74 14.65
C LEU A 100 23.64 4.63 13.48
N GLY A 101 22.41 4.47 12.99
CA GLY A 101 21.84 5.24 11.89
C GLY A 101 22.16 4.74 10.48
N GLY A 102 22.95 3.67 10.35
CA GLY A 102 23.22 3.03 9.06
C GLY A 102 21.94 2.48 8.42
N LYS A 103 21.78 2.64 7.10
CA LYS A 103 20.61 2.15 6.36
C LYS A 103 20.97 0.92 5.53
N THR A 104 20.25 -0.17 5.72
CA THR A 104 20.34 -1.38 4.89
C THR A 104 19.07 -1.52 4.06
N ARG A 105 19.21 -1.59 2.74
CA ARG A 105 18.07 -1.83 1.85
C ARG A 105 17.59 -3.27 1.98
N LEU A 106 16.32 -3.47 2.33
CA LEU A 106 15.69 -4.79 2.42
C LEU A 106 14.88 -5.13 1.17
N ILE A 107 14.07 -4.18 0.69
CA ILE A 107 13.17 -4.39 -0.45
C ILE A 107 13.25 -3.20 -1.39
N TYR A 108 13.27 -3.49 -2.68
CA TYR A 108 13.04 -2.54 -3.75
C TYR A 108 11.93 -3.08 -4.64
N SER A 109 10.74 -2.48 -4.55
CA SER A 109 9.57 -2.95 -5.28
C SER A 109 9.04 -1.86 -6.19
N GLN A 110 8.94 -2.15 -7.48
CA GLN A 110 8.30 -1.31 -8.47
C GLN A 110 7.09 -2.05 -9.03
N LEU A 111 5.93 -1.41 -9.03
CA LEU A 111 4.79 -1.95 -9.77
C LEU A 111 4.99 -1.74 -11.26
N VAL A 112 5.09 -2.85 -11.99
CA VAL A 112 5.04 -2.87 -13.44
C VAL A 112 3.66 -3.35 -13.88
N MET A 113 2.97 -2.52 -14.67
CA MET A 113 1.79 -3.00 -15.41
C MET A 113 2.29 -3.81 -16.59
N MET A 114 2.02 -5.11 -16.60
CA MET A 114 2.15 -5.93 -17.80
C MET A 114 0.94 -5.60 -18.69
N SER A 115 1.04 -4.58 -19.54
CA SER A 115 0.18 -4.53 -20.72
C SER A 115 0.79 -5.54 -21.70
N GLY A 116 0.13 -6.68 -21.87
CA GLY A 116 0.47 -7.62 -22.92
C GLY A 116 0.54 -6.91 -24.27
N LYS A 117 1.52 -7.30 -25.08
CA LYS A 117 1.53 -7.04 -26.53
C LYS A 117 0.36 -7.78 -27.18
#